data_AF-A0A942MH69-F1
#
_entry.id   AF-A0A942MH69-F1
#
_cell.length_a   1.000
_cell.length_b   1.000
_cell.length_c   1.000
_cell.angle_alpha   90.00
_cell.angle_beta   90.00
_cell.angle_gamma   90.00
#
_symmetry.space_group_name_H-M   'P 1'
#
loop_
_entity.id
_entity.type
_entity.pdbx_description
1 polymer ?
#
loop_
_entity_poly.entity_id
_entity_poly.type
_entity_poly.pdbx_seq_one_letter_code
_entity_poly.pdbx_strand_id
1 'polypeptide(L)'
;LNTETSISIGNINYTEDKISYTINNETDSNIYYGAEIIIEKLIDGNWYLVPMLENVGFDSILYNLSSKSDIIEDIPLSLWDTMSFGQYRLIKRFSQDENYKDTKYLIGEFLIMD
;
A
#
# COMPACT_ATOMS: atom_id res chain seq x y z
N LEU A 1 1.63 7.41 -11.92
CA LEU A 1 2.26 6.15 -11.47
C LEU A 1 2.04 5.09 -12.54
N ASN A 2 3.00 4.20 -12.78
CA ASN A 2 2.83 3.09 -13.72
C ASN A 2 2.07 1.95 -13.01
N THR A 3 0.84 1.68 -13.43
CA THR A 3 -0.09 0.75 -12.78
C THR A 3 -0.44 -0.41 -13.71
N GLU A 4 -0.69 -1.60 -13.17
CA GLU A 4 -1.13 -2.79 -13.92
C GLU A 4 -2.49 -3.23 -13.40
N THR A 5 -3.46 -3.49 -14.28
CA THR A 5 -4.85 -3.75 -13.86
C THR A 5 -5.07 -5.14 -13.26
N SER A 6 -4.21 -6.10 -13.58
CA SER A 6 -4.29 -7.49 -13.09
C SER A 6 -3.62 -7.71 -11.73
N ILE A 7 -3.08 -6.66 -11.14
CA ILE A 7 -2.55 -6.68 -9.78
C ILE A 7 -3.15 -5.47 -9.07
N SER A 8 -3.82 -5.67 -7.95
CA SER A 8 -4.62 -4.61 -7.34
C SER A 8 -4.54 -4.62 -5.82
N ILE A 9 -4.90 -3.47 -5.23
CA ILE A 9 -5.20 -3.37 -3.81
C ILE A 9 -6.70 -3.17 -3.63
N GLY A 10 -7.29 -3.96 -2.74
CA GLY A 10 -8.71 -3.89 -2.41
C GLY A 10 -8.97 -4.22 -0.94
N ASN A 11 -10.25 -4.26 -0.55
CA ASN A 11 -10.71 -4.60 0.80
C ASN A 11 -9.99 -3.80 1.91
N ILE A 12 -9.79 -2.50 1.69
CA ILE A 12 -9.08 -1.65 2.62
C ILE A 12 -9.99 -1.37 3.82
N ASN A 13 -9.53 -1.76 5.00
CA ASN A 13 -10.20 -1.52 6.27
C ASN A 13 -9.29 -0.70 7.18
N TYR A 14 -9.83 0.40 7.72
CA TYR A 14 -9.15 1.28 8.64
C TYR A 14 -9.75 1.11 10.05
N THR A 15 -8.90 0.96 11.05
CA THR A 15 -9.26 1.02 12.47
C THR A 15 -8.40 2.04 13.20
N GLU A 16 -8.57 2.24 14.50
CA GLU A 16 -7.67 3.12 15.28
C GLU A 16 -6.23 2.57 15.39
N ASP A 17 -6.05 1.26 15.22
CA ASP A 17 -4.76 0.59 15.43
C ASP A 17 -4.00 0.29 14.13
N LYS A 18 -4.73 0.04 13.03
CA LYS A 18 -4.12 -0.47 11.79
C LYS A 18 -4.93 -0.17 10.54
N ILE A 19 -4.25 -0.31 9.40
CA ILE A 19 -4.86 -0.45 8.08
C ILE A 19 -4.65 -1.90 7.61
N SER A 20 -5.73 -2.59 7.28
CA SER A 20 -5.70 -3.91 6.63
C SER A 20 -6.08 -3.76 5.17
N TYR A 21 -5.38 -4.41 4.25
CA TYR A 21 -5.71 -4.38 2.82
C TYR A 21 -5.33 -5.70 2.15
N THR A 22 -6.03 -6.05 1.06
CA THR A 22 -5.72 -7.22 0.24
C THR A 22 -4.90 -6.80 -0.96
N ILE A 23 -3.78 -7.47 -1.20
CA ILE A 23 -3.08 -7.45 -2.49
C ILE A 23 -3.56 -8.66 -3.29
N ASN A 24 -4.10 -8.44 -4.49
CA ASN A 24 -4.55 -9.50 -5.39
C ASN A 24 -3.60 -9.59 -6.58
N ASN A 25 -3.06 -10.77 -6.86
CA ASN A 25 -2.27 -11.04 -8.05
C ASN A 25 -3.02 -12.00 -8.97
N GLU A 26 -3.65 -11.45 -10.01
CA GLU A 26 -4.37 -12.23 -11.02
C GLU A 26 -3.49 -12.62 -12.21
N THR A 27 -2.19 -12.32 -12.17
CA THR A 27 -1.26 -12.66 -13.26
C THR A 27 -0.81 -14.12 -13.20
N ASP A 28 -0.18 -14.59 -14.28
CA ASP A 28 0.45 -15.92 -14.34
C ASP A 28 1.89 -15.90 -13.82
N SER A 29 2.30 -14.84 -13.11
CA SER A 29 3.65 -14.66 -12.57
C SER A 29 3.60 -14.20 -11.13
N ASN A 30 4.67 -14.48 -10.39
CA ASN A 30 4.82 -13.98 -9.03
C ASN A 30 5.08 -12.47 -9.04
N ILE A 31 4.77 -11.82 -7.92
CA ILE A 31 5.18 -10.43 -7.68
C ILE A 31 6.04 -10.35 -6.42
N TYR A 32 6.93 -9.38 -6.42
CA TYR A 32 7.86 -9.10 -5.35
C TYR A 32 7.64 -7.68 -4.85
N TYR A 33 7.57 -7.49 -3.54
CA TYR A 33 7.30 -6.20 -2.93
C TYR A 33 7.98 -6.07 -1.57
N GLY A 34 8.16 -4.82 -1.11
CA GLY A 34 8.77 -4.51 0.18
C GLY A 34 7.74 -4.26 1.28
N ALA A 35 8.21 -4.16 2.52
CA ALA A 35 7.38 -3.74 3.67
C ALA A 35 6.84 -2.31 3.51
N GLU A 36 7.64 -1.43 2.88
CA GLU A 36 7.32 -0.01 2.66
C GLU A 36 5.94 0.21 2.05
N ILE A 37 5.23 1.22 2.55
CA ILE A 37 4.02 1.77 1.95
C ILE A 37 4.05 3.30 2.02
N ILE A 38 3.42 3.94 1.06
CA ILE A 38 3.22 5.40 1.05
C ILE A 38 1.73 5.66 1.27
N ILE A 39 1.40 6.60 2.16
CA ILE A 39 0.03 7.07 2.36
C ILE A 39 -0.04 8.54 1.92
N GLU A 40 -1.04 8.86 1.14
CA GLU A 40 -1.33 10.23 0.74
C GLU A 40 -2.78 10.60 1.07
N LYS A 41 -3.00 11.86 1.46
CA LYS A 41 -4.32 12.44 1.70
C LYS A 41 -4.73 13.36 0.55
N LEU A 42 -5.99 13.30 0.15
CA LEU A 42 -6.57 14.26 -0.77
C LEU A 42 -6.94 15.54 -0.01
N ILE A 43 -6.35 16.67 -0.42
CA ILE A 43 -6.62 18.01 0.12
C ILE A 43 -6.77 18.97 -1.06
N ASP A 44 -7.89 19.66 -1.16
CA ASP A 44 -8.18 20.64 -2.23
C ASP A 44 -7.87 20.10 -3.64
N GLY A 45 -8.27 18.85 -3.90
CA GLY A 45 -8.08 18.18 -5.20
C GLY A 45 -6.66 17.67 -5.49
N ASN A 46 -5.74 17.80 -4.54
CA ASN A 46 -4.35 17.37 -4.69
C ASN A 46 -3.97 16.31 -3.64
N TRP A 47 -3.09 15.39 -4.01
CA TRP A 47 -2.59 14.34 -3.11
C TRP A 47 -1.32 14.80 -2.40
N TYR A 48 -1.32 14.70 -1.07
CA TYR A 48 -0.20 15.09 -0.22
C TYR A 48 0.27 13.92 0.64
N LEU A 49 1.58 13.73 0.73
CA LEU A 49 2.19 12.72 1.59
C LEU A 49 1.76 12.91 3.05
N VAL A 50 1.30 11.84 3.67
CA VAL A 50 1.10 11.78 5.12
C VAL A 50 2.46 11.43 5.75
N PRO A 51 3.10 12.36 6.49
CA PRO A 51 4.41 12.12 7.05
C PRO A 51 4.34 11.03 8.12
N MET A 52 5.31 10.11 8.09
CA MET A 52 5.53 9.16 9.18
C MET A 52 6.13 9.89 10.39
N LEU A 53 5.99 9.31 11.58
CA LEU A 53 6.63 9.80 12.79
C LEU A 53 8.17 9.82 12.65
N GLU A 54 8.85 10.63 13.46
CA GLU A 54 10.31 10.60 13.49
C GLU A 54 10.84 9.25 14.02
N ASN A 55 11.92 8.76 13.43
CA ASN A 55 12.61 7.52 13.82
C ASN A 55 11.81 6.22 13.67
N VAL A 56 10.67 6.24 12.98
CA VAL A 56 10.02 5.02 12.49
C VAL A 56 10.40 4.77 11.03
N GLY A 57 10.31 3.51 10.62
CA GLY A 57 10.62 3.09 9.27
C GLY A 57 10.15 1.67 9.02
N PHE A 58 10.38 1.20 7.80
CA PHE A 58 10.06 -0.17 7.40
C PHE A 58 11.34 -1.01 7.36
N ASP A 59 11.23 -2.25 7.83
CA ASP A 59 12.31 -3.22 7.65
C ASP A 59 12.55 -3.50 6.17
N SER A 60 13.81 -3.73 5.81
CA SER A 60 14.19 -4.15 4.46
C SER A 60 13.89 -5.64 4.27
N ILE A 61 12.61 -5.94 4.04
CA ILE A 61 12.11 -7.30 3.79
C ILE A 61 11.61 -7.39 2.35
N LEU A 62 11.98 -8.48 1.67
CA LEU A 62 11.47 -8.84 0.36
C LEU A 62 10.38 -9.91 0.48
N TYR A 63 9.15 -9.53 0.19
CA TYR A 63 8.01 -10.45 0.11
C TYR A 63 7.81 -10.96 -1.30
N ASN A 64 7.15 -12.11 -1.40
CA ASN A 64 6.74 -12.74 -2.65
C ASN A 64 5.26 -13.16 -2.55
N LEU A 65 4.45 -12.74 -3.51
CA LEU A 65 3.07 -13.21 -3.68
C LEU A 65 2.97 -14.02 -4.96
N SER A 66 2.46 -15.25 -4.84
CA SER A 66 2.39 -16.19 -5.95
C SER A 66 1.42 -15.73 -7.03
N SER A 67 1.59 -16.22 -8.26
CA SER A 67 0.59 -16.09 -9.32
C SER A 67 -0.78 -16.59 -8.86
N LYS A 68 -1.86 -15.93 -9.29
CA LYS A 68 -3.26 -16.30 -8.98
C LYS A 68 -3.54 -16.45 -7.48
N SER A 69 -2.95 -15.59 -6.66
CA SER A 69 -3.15 -15.61 -5.22
C SER A 69 -3.36 -14.21 -4.66
N ASP A 70 -3.91 -14.16 -3.46
CA ASP A 70 -4.12 -12.97 -2.68
C ASP A 70 -3.47 -13.08 -1.30
N ILE A 71 -3.21 -11.94 -0.68
CA ILE A 71 -2.74 -11.85 0.69
C ILE A 71 -3.33 -10.63 1.38
N ILE A 72 -3.60 -10.77 2.68
CA ILE A 72 -3.97 -9.65 3.55
C ILE A 72 -2.72 -9.14 4.24
N GLU A 73 -2.48 -7.85 4.12
CA GLU A 73 -1.41 -7.12 4.78
C GLU A 73 -2.00 -6.22 5.86
N ASP A 74 -1.32 -6.18 7.00
CA ASP A 74 -1.65 -5.32 8.14
C ASP A 74 -0.53 -4.32 8.35
N ILE A 75 -0.87 -3.03 8.43
CA ILE A 75 0.09 -1.97 8.73
C ILE A 75 -0.35 -1.26 10.00
N PRO A 76 0.50 -1.18 11.03
CA PRO A 76 0.18 -0.46 12.25
C PRO A 76 0.11 1.05 11.99
N LEU A 77 -0.93 1.71 12.52
CA LEU A 77 -1.08 3.16 12.41
C LEU A 77 -0.13 3.95 13.30
N SER A 78 0.52 3.29 14.26
CA SER A 78 1.57 3.89 15.09
C SER A 78 2.79 4.40 14.30
N LEU A 79 2.84 4.14 12.98
CA LEU A 79 3.84 4.68 12.07
C LEU A 79 3.55 6.14 11.63
N TRP A 80 2.31 6.61 11.77
CA TRP A 80 1.89 7.95 11.41
C TRP A 80 1.32 8.69 12.63
N ASP A 81 1.32 10.02 12.56
CA ASP A 81 0.49 10.83 13.45
C ASP A 81 -1.00 10.53 13.23
N THR A 82 -1.86 10.96 14.16
CA THR A 82 -3.31 10.78 14.07
C THR A 82 -3.85 11.22 12.71
N MET A 83 -4.45 10.26 11.99
CA MET A 83 -5.07 10.50 10.69
C MET A 83 -6.48 11.06 10.86
N SER A 84 -6.66 12.33 10.50
CA SER A 84 -7.97 13.01 10.48
C SER A 84 -8.93 12.42 9.43
N PHE A 85 -10.22 12.74 9.52
CA PHE A 85 -11.20 12.40 8.49
C PHE A 85 -10.81 12.90 7.08
N GLY A 86 -11.22 12.15 6.06
CA GLY A 86 -11.01 12.50 4.66
C GLY A 86 -10.67 11.31 3.76
N GLN A 87 -10.44 11.60 2.49
CA GLN A 87 -10.07 10.61 1.47
C GLN A 87 -8.55 10.44 1.43
N TYR A 88 -8.13 9.19 1.40
CA TYR A 88 -6.74 8.76 1.40
C TYR A 88 -6.48 7.75 0.29
N ARG A 89 -5.21 7.60 -0.07
CA ARG A 89 -4.73 6.48 -0.87
C ARG A 89 -3.48 5.89 -0.28
N LEU A 90 -3.37 4.59 -0.40
CA LEU A 90 -2.15 3.84 -0.13
C LEU A 90 -1.47 3.51 -1.47
N ILE A 91 -0.15 3.58 -1.50
CA ILE A 91 0.66 3.29 -2.68
C ILE A 91 1.71 2.25 -2.28
N LYS A 92 1.72 1.12 -2.99
CA LYS A 92 2.64 0.01 -2.78
C LYS A 92 3.52 -0.18 -4.00
N ARG A 93 4.83 -0.33 -3.80
CA ARG A 93 5.78 -0.66 -4.87
C ARG A 93 5.84 -2.17 -5.07
N PHE A 94 5.84 -2.64 -6.31
CA PHE A 94 6.07 -4.04 -6.64
C PHE A 94 6.89 -4.21 -7.94
N SER A 95 7.38 -5.42 -8.19
CA SER A 95 7.93 -5.83 -9.48
C SER A 95 7.60 -7.30 -9.75
N GLN A 96 7.56 -7.69 -11.03
CA GLN A 96 7.52 -9.11 -11.44
C GLN A 96 8.93 -9.69 -11.65
N ASP A 97 9.98 -8.87 -11.52
CA ASP A 97 11.38 -9.30 -11.46
C ASP A 97 11.87 -9.16 -10.02
N GLU A 98 12.41 -10.23 -9.45
CA GLU A 98 12.95 -10.24 -8.08
C GLU A 98 14.08 -9.20 -7.86
N ASN A 99 14.73 -8.76 -8.94
CA ASN A 99 15.78 -7.73 -8.93
C ASN A 99 15.23 -6.30 -9.14
N TYR A 100 13.90 -6.10 -9.13
CA TYR A 100 13.22 -4.79 -9.20
C TYR A 100 13.50 -3.96 -10.47
N LYS A 101 13.85 -4.60 -11.60
CA LYS A 101 14.21 -3.89 -12.85
C LYS A 101 13.05 -3.15 -13.49
N ASP A 102 11.81 -3.62 -13.31
CA ASP A 102 10.59 -2.95 -13.77
C ASP A 102 9.64 -2.74 -12.60
N THR A 103 9.84 -1.62 -11.92
CA THR A 103 9.06 -1.25 -10.75
C THR A 103 7.73 -0.63 -11.17
N LYS A 104 6.63 -1.15 -10.62
CA LYS A 104 5.27 -0.65 -10.79
C LYS A 104 4.64 -0.33 -9.43
N TYR A 105 3.47 0.29 -9.46
CA TYR A 105 2.77 0.74 -8.26
C TYR A 105 1.34 0.22 -8.22
N LEU A 106 0.93 -0.23 -7.04
CA LEU A 106 -0.46 -0.50 -6.70
C LEU A 106 -1.00 0.70 -5.94
N ILE A 107 -2.25 1.06 -6.20
CA ILE A 107 -2.94 2.17 -5.54
C ILE A 107 -4.27 1.65 -5.02
N GLY A 108 -4.54 1.91 -3.75
CA GLY A 108 -5.84 1.64 -3.13
C GLY A 108 -6.36 2.91 -2.45
N GLU A 109 -7.59 3.32 -2.76
CA GLU A 109 -8.20 4.49 -2.13
C GLU A 109 -9.15 4.08 -1.01
N PHE A 110 -9.18 4.85 0.07
CA PHE A 110 -10.05 4.62 1.21
C PHE A 110 -10.51 5.94 1.85
N LEU A 111 -11.61 5.88 2.60
CA LEU A 111 -12.22 7.00 3.27
C LEU A 111 -12.20 6.77 4.79
N ILE A 112 -11.72 7.76 5.54
CA ILE A 112 -11.89 7.81 6.99
C ILE A 112 -13.10 8.72 7.27
N MET A 113 -14.10 8.16 7.93
CA MET A 113 -15.34 8.84 8.34
C MET A 113 -15.39 9.01 9.86
N ASP A 114 -16.24 9.93 10.31
CA ASP A 114 -16.60 10.14 11.73
C ASP A 114 -17.45 8.98 12.28
#